data_AF-A0A5M8QW85-F1
#
_entry.id   AF-A0A5M8QW85-F1
#
_cell.length_a   1.000
_cell.length_b   1.000
_cell.length_c   1.000
_cell.angle_alpha   90.00
_cell.angle_beta   90.00
_cell.angle_gamma   90.00
#
_symmetry.space_group_name_H-M   'P 1'
#
loop_
_entity.id
_entity.type
_entity.pdbx_description
1 polymer ?
#
loop_
_entity_poly.entity_id
_entity_poly.type
_entity_poly.pdbx_seq_one_letter_code
_entity_poly.pdbx_strand_id
1 'polypeptide(L)'
;MKNGSFWTLQSLKNFYIATLLAWLVWILFLDNNNMRIVMSNRMKMKELEKEKSILLTKIRQVKKERNEVFGNPKMLEKWAREKFMMRKPNEEVYVIVDENNQPVESKKDE
;
A
#
# COMPACT_ATOMS: atom_id res chain seq x y z
N MET A 1 15.42 -31.50 -48.25
CA MET A 1 14.42 -32.55 -47.97
C MET A 1 15.00 -33.56 -47.00
N LYS A 2 14.17 -34.02 -46.05
CA LYS A 2 14.41 -34.93 -44.91
C LYS A 2 14.87 -34.26 -43.60
N ASN A 3 13.88 -33.73 -42.89
CA ASN A 3 13.96 -33.33 -41.49
C ASN A 3 13.93 -34.59 -40.60
N GLY A 4 14.95 -34.77 -39.77
CA GLY A 4 15.10 -35.91 -38.87
C GLY A 4 14.26 -35.82 -37.59
N SER A 5 12.95 -35.57 -37.70
CA SER A 5 12.04 -35.56 -36.54
C SER A 5 11.39 -36.92 -36.24
N PHE A 6 11.99 -38.03 -36.69
CA PHE A 6 11.44 -39.38 -36.47
C PHE A 6 11.87 -40.00 -35.13
N TRP A 7 12.91 -39.48 -34.47
CA TRP A 7 13.40 -40.03 -33.20
C TRP A 7 12.60 -39.54 -31.97
N THR A 8 12.01 -38.34 -32.03
CA THR A 8 11.18 -37.80 -30.94
C THR A 8 9.82 -38.48 -30.84
N LEU A 9 9.26 -38.93 -31.96
CA LEU A 9 7.96 -39.62 -32.01
C LEU A 9 8.05 -41.05 -31.45
N GLN A 10 9.19 -41.73 -31.59
CA GLN A 10 9.38 -43.10 -31.08
C GLN A 10 9.48 -43.11 -29.54
N SER A 11 10.09 -42.10 -28.93
CA SER A 11 10.21 -41.95 -27.47
C SER A 11 8.87 -41.71 -26.76
N LEU A 12 7.87 -41.17 -27.48
CA LEU A 12 6.49 -41.00 -26.99
C LEU A 12 5.69 -42.30 -26.93
N LYS A 13 6.22 -43.40 -27.48
CA LYS A 13 5.56 -44.72 -27.45
C LYS A 13 5.74 -45.45 -26.11
N ASN A 14 6.71 -45.01 -25.29
CA ASN A 14 6.91 -45.51 -23.94
C ASN A 14 5.93 -44.83 -22.98
N PHE A 15 4.98 -45.60 -22.44
CA PHE A 15 3.96 -45.13 -21.50
C PHE A 15 4.55 -44.27 -20.37
N TYR A 16 5.69 -44.70 -19.80
CA TYR A 16 6.38 -43.98 -18.73
C TYR A 16 6.85 -42.56 -19.11
N ILE A 17 7.34 -42.37 -20.35
CA ILE A 17 7.83 -41.06 -20.81
C ILE A 17 6.64 -40.14 -21.09
N ALA A 18 5.57 -40.67 -21.69
CA ALA A 18 4.35 -39.92 -21.93
C ALA A 18 3.68 -39.49 -20.61
N THR A 19 3.59 -40.37 -19.62
CA THR A 19 3.05 -40.02 -18.29
C THR A 19 3.94 -39.05 -17.54
N LEU A 20 5.27 -39.17 -17.64
CA LEU A 20 6.20 -38.23 -17.01
C LEU A 20 6.09 -36.83 -17.63
N LEU A 21 6.01 -36.74 -18.96
CA LEU A 21 5.81 -35.47 -19.66
C LEU A 21 4.44 -34.85 -19.34
N ALA A 22 3.38 -35.66 -19.33
CA ALA A 22 2.05 -35.20 -18.93
C ALA A 22 2.04 -34.70 -17.47
N TRP A 23 2.73 -35.39 -16.56
CA TRP A 23 2.85 -34.99 -15.16
C TRP A 23 3.69 -33.73 -14.98
N LEU A 24 4.80 -33.57 -15.72
CA LEU A 24 5.60 -32.34 -15.73
C LEU A 24 4.80 -31.16 -16.28
N VAL A 25 4.09 -31.36 -17.39
CA VAL A 25 3.20 -30.33 -17.94
C VAL A 25 2.07 -30.00 -16.96
N TRP A 26 1.54 -31.00 -16.25
CA TRP A 26 0.53 -30.77 -15.20
C TRP A 26 1.07 -29.88 -14.07
N ILE A 27 2.26 -30.17 -13.53
CA ILE A 27 2.87 -29.37 -12.46
C ILE A 27 3.28 -27.98 -12.94
N LEU A 28 3.70 -27.85 -14.20
CA LEU A 28 4.18 -26.57 -14.73
C LEU A 28 3.04 -25.64 -15.20
N PHE A 29 1.93 -26.19 -15.72
CA PHE A 29 0.86 -25.41 -16.34
C PHE A 29 -0.50 -25.52 -15.63
N LEU A 30 -0.83 -26.66 -15.02
CA LEU A 30 -2.13 -26.89 -14.38
C LEU A 30 -2.10 -26.69 -12.86
N ASP A 31 -0.94 -26.86 -12.23
CA ASP A 31 -0.77 -26.63 -10.80
C ASP A 31 -0.82 -25.13 -10.47
N ASN A 32 -1.32 -24.83 -9.27
CA ASN A 32 -1.64 -23.50 -8.74
C ASN A 32 -0.42 -22.58 -8.58
N ASN A 33 0.79 -23.02 -8.92
CA ASN A 33 2.00 -22.19 -8.96
C ASN A 33 2.02 -21.29 -10.21
N ASN A 34 0.90 -20.58 -10.41
CA ASN A 34 0.72 -19.69 -11.53
C ASN A 34 1.71 -18.53 -11.40
N MET A 35 2.50 -18.26 -12.45
CA MET A 35 3.42 -17.12 -12.49
C MET A 35 2.71 -15.79 -12.17
N ARG A 36 1.41 -15.71 -12.48
CA ARG A 36 0.56 -14.58 -12.12
C ARG A 36 0.51 -14.34 -10.61
N ILE A 37 0.40 -15.39 -9.80
CA ILE A 37 0.32 -15.31 -8.33
C ILE A 37 1.66 -14.87 -7.75
N VAL A 38 2.77 -15.41 -8.26
CA VAL A 38 4.11 -14.98 -7.84
C VAL A 38 4.32 -13.50 -8.15
N MET A 39 3.90 -13.03 -9.33
CA MET A 39 4.01 -11.63 -9.71
C MET A 39 3.11 -10.73 -8.84
N SER A 40 1.85 -11.10 -8.63
CA SER A 40 0.94 -10.32 -7.78
C SER A 40 1.43 -10.25 -6.34
N ASN A 41 1.98 -11.34 -5.81
CA ASN A 41 2.54 -11.39 -4.46
C ASN A 41 3.78 -10.49 -4.33
N ARG A 42 4.65 -10.46 -5.35
CA ARG A 42 5.80 -9.54 -5.37
C ARG A 42 5.36 -8.07 -5.43
N MET A 43 4.35 -7.76 -6.24
CA MET A 43 3.78 -6.41 -6.30
C MET A 43 3.15 -6.02 -4.96
N LYS A 44 2.37 -6.92 -4.35
CA LYS A 44 1.76 -6.69 -3.04
C LYS A 44 2.79 -6.50 -1.94
N MET A 45 3.88 -7.27 -1.98
CA MET A 45 4.99 -7.11 -1.03
C MET A 45 5.60 -5.70 -1.11
N LYS A 46 5.90 -5.23 -2.32
CA LYS A 46 6.44 -3.87 -2.52
C LYS A 46 5.46 -2.78 -2.08
N GLU A 47 4.16 -2.97 -2.34
CA GLU A 47 3.12 -2.05 -1.89
C GLU A 47 3.08 -1.97 -0.36
N LEU A 48 3.11 -3.10 0.33
CA LEU A 48 3.10 -3.17 1.80
C LEU A 48 4.38 -2.56 2.40
N GLU A 49 5.54 -2.76 1.79
CA GLU A 49 6.79 -2.11 2.22
C GLU A 49 6.72 -0.58 2.08
N LYS A 50 6.15 -0.09 0.98
CA LYS A 50 5.92 1.35 0.78
C LYS A 50 4.96 1.89 1.83
N GLU A 51 3.83 1.23 2.06
CA GLU A 51 2.85 1.62 3.07
C GLU A 51 3.46 1.66 4.48
N LYS A 52 4.25 0.63 4.82
CA LYS A 52 5.01 0.59 6.07
C LYS A 52 5.93 1.80 6.22
N SER A 53 6.67 2.18 5.17
CA SER A 53 7.57 3.35 5.22
C SER A 53 6.83 4.67 5.47
N ILE A 54 5.65 4.82 4.86
CA ILE A 54 4.80 6.01 5.01
C ILE A 54 4.27 6.08 6.43
N LEU A 55 3.76 4.96 6.96
CA LEU A 55 3.25 4.88 8.33
C LEU A 55 4.34 5.17 9.36
N LEU A 56 5.55 4.62 9.18
CA LEU A 56 6.69 4.92 10.06
C LEU A 56 7.05 6.40 10.05
N THR A 57 6.96 7.05 8.88
CA THR A 57 7.19 8.49 8.76
C THR A 57 6.09 9.29 9.49
N LYS A 58 4.81 8.92 9.30
CA LYS A 58 3.68 9.54 10.03
C LYS A 58 3.81 9.38 11.54
N ILE A 59 4.20 8.19 12.01
CA ILE A 59 4.44 7.94 13.45
C ILE A 59 5.54 8.87 13.98
N ARG A 60 6.63 9.05 13.23
CA ARG A 60 7.72 9.95 13.62
C ARG A 60 7.24 11.40 13.70
N GLN A 61 6.47 11.85 12.71
CA GLN A 61 5.87 13.18 12.71
C GLN A 61 4.94 13.39 13.91
N VAL A 62 3.98 12.49 14.12
CA VAL A 62 3.04 12.57 15.26
C VAL A 62 3.75 12.51 16.60
N LYS A 63 4.83 11.71 16.74
CA LYS A 63 5.64 11.71 17.96
C LYS A 63 6.35 13.04 18.18
N LYS A 64 6.85 13.68 17.13
CA LYS A 64 7.49 15.00 17.22
C LYS A 64 6.46 16.06 17.63
N GLU A 65 5.33 16.13 16.93
CA GLU A 65 4.22 17.04 17.26
C GLU A 65 3.73 16.83 18.69
N ARG A 66 3.57 15.56 19.11
CA ARG A 66 3.24 15.24 20.49
C ARG A 66 4.26 15.82 21.46
N ASN A 67 5.56 15.62 21.25
CA ASN A 67 6.57 16.11 22.19
C ASN A 67 6.63 17.64 22.23
N GLU A 68 6.28 18.33 21.15
CA GLU A 68 6.22 19.80 21.10
C GLU A 68 4.98 20.37 21.81
N VAL A 69 3.88 19.62 21.82
CA VAL A 69 2.59 20.04 22.38
C VAL A 69 2.38 19.54 23.82
N PHE A 70 2.77 18.30 24.12
CA PHE A 70 2.62 17.67 25.43
C PHE A 70 3.80 18.06 26.34
N GLY A 71 3.48 18.78 27.42
CA GLY A 71 4.44 19.23 28.42
C GLY A 71 4.17 20.67 28.89
N ASN A 72 3.51 21.47 28.06
CA ASN A 72 3.08 22.82 28.40
C ASN A 72 1.57 22.98 28.17
N PRO A 73 0.76 23.23 29.22
CA PRO A 73 -0.69 23.42 29.10
C PRO A 73 -1.10 24.49 28.08
N LYS A 74 -0.30 25.57 27.92
CA LYS A 74 -0.58 26.62 26.94
C LYS A 74 -0.39 26.15 25.50
N MET A 75 0.61 25.31 25.24
CA MET A 75 0.86 24.77 23.88
C MET A 75 -0.21 23.75 23.50
N LEU A 76 -0.68 22.96 24.47
CA LEU A 76 -1.81 22.04 24.29
C LEU A 76 -3.11 22.79 23.97
N GLU A 77 -3.42 23.85 24.70
CA GLU A 77 -4.61 24.69 24.43
C GLU A 77 -4.52 25.32 23.04
N LYS A 78 -3.35 25.85 22.66
CA LYS A 78 -3.12 26.42 21.32
C LYS A 78 -3.35 25.39 20.22
N TRP A 79 -2.76 24.19 20.35
CA TRP A 79 -2.92 23.12 19.38
C TRP A 79 -4.38 22.65 19.24
N ALA A 80 -5.09 22.50 20.37
CA ALA A 80 -6.51 22.13 20.37
C ALA A 80 -7.40 23.19 19.70
N ARG A 81 -7.10 24.47 19.90
CA ARG A 81 -7.80 25.60 19.25
C ARG A 81 -7.52 25.65 17.75
N GLU A 82 -6.26 25.54 17.33
CA GLU A 82 -5.88 25.67 15.92
C GLU A 82 -6.26 24.44 15.08
N LYS A 83 -6.07 23.22 15.61
CA LYS A 83 -6.33 21.99 14.84
C LYS A 83 -7.76 21.49 14.93
N PHE A 84 -8.43 21.69 16.07
CA PHE A 84 -9.76 21.13 16.32
C PHE A 84 -10.83 22.18 16.60
N MET A 85 -10.47 23.48 16.58
CA MET A 85 -11.40 24.58 16.90
C MET A 85 -12.10 24.38 18.25
N MET A 86 -11.39 23.78 19.23
CA MET A 86 -11.95 23.55 20.55
C MET A 86 -12.21 24.86 21.29
N ARG A 87 -13.36 24.94 21.97
CA ARG A 87 -13.82 26.12 22.73
C ARG A 87 -14.09 25.78 24.18
N LYS A 88 -14.00 26.78 25.06
CA LYS A 88 -14.48 26.65 26.45
C LYS A 88 -16.02 26.75 26.50
N PRO A 89 -16.67 26.24 27.55
CA PRO A 89 -18.14 26.23 27.65
C PRO A 89 -18.81 27.60 27.52
N ASN A 90 -18.13 28.68 27.94
CA ASN A 90 -18.64 30.06 27.89
C ASN A 90 -17.96 30.90 26.81
N GLU A 91 -17.41 30.27 25.78
CA GLU A 91 -16.67 30.93 24.70
C GLU A 91 -17.38 30.71 23.36
N GLU A 92 -17.58 31.79 22.61
CA GLU A 92 -18.10 31.78 21.25
C GLU A 92 -16.95 31.92 20.26
N VAL A 93 -16.89 31.02 19.28
CA VAL A 93 -15.86 31.00 18.24
C VAL A 93 -16.51 31.32 16.91
N TYR A 94 -15.99 32.34 16.22
CA TYR A 94 -16.47 32.78 14.91
C TYR A 94 -15.43 32.40 13.85
N VAL A 95 -15.87 31.75 12.77
CA VAL A 95 -15.01 31.46 11.60
C VAL A 95 -15.32 32.49 10.53
N ILE A 96 -14.33 33.30 10.15
CA ILE A 96 -14.49 34.29 9.10
C ILE A 96 -14.35 33.60 7.75
N VAL A 97 -15.39 33.70 6.93
CA VAL A 97 -15.45 33.11 5.58
C VAL A 97 -15.49 34.20 4.51
N ASP A 98 -14.92 33.90 3.35
CA ASP A 98 -15.00 34.76 2.16
C ASP A 98 -16.39 34.65 1.48
N GLU A 99 -16.61 35.43 0.41
CA GLU A 99 -17.86 35.42 -0.37
C GLU A 99 -18.20 34.05 -0.96
N ASN A 100 -17.21 33.16 -1.07
CA ASN A 100 -17.36 31.78 -1.54
C ASN A 100 -17.50 30.77 -0.39
N ASN A 101 -17.75 31.26 0.83
CA ASN A 101 -17.94 30.48 2.04
C ASN A 101 -16.69 29.66 2.44
N GLN A 102 -15.49 30.12 2.08
CA GLN A 102 -14.22 29.49 2.43
C GLN A 102 -13.55 30.21 3.61
N PRO A 103 -12.98 29.48 4.60
CA PRO A 103 -12.26 30.10 5.71
C PRO A 103 -11.08 30.95 5.23
N VAL A 104 -11.03 32.22 5.63
CA VAL A 104 -10.01 33.17 5.15
C VAL A 104 -8.60 32.80 5.63
N GLU A 105 -8.49 32.12 6.77
CA GLU A 105 -7.20 31.73 7.37
C GLU A 105 -6.57 30.48 6.75
N SER A 106 -7.35 29.58 6.13
CA SER A 106 -6.79 28.32 5.60
C SER A 106 -5.97 28.49 4.33
N LYS A 107 -6.04 29.65 3.66
CA LYS A 107 -5.33 29.94 2.41
C LYS A 107 -3.86 30.34 2.60
N LYS A 108 -3.37 30.52 3.83
CA LYS A 108 -2.01 31.04 4.08
C LYS A 108 -0.90 29.97 4.10
N ASP A 109 -1.26 28.68 4.18
CA ASP A 109 -0.30 27.59 4.42
C ASP A 109 -0.15 26.62 3.22
N GLU A 110 -0.61 27.00 2.02
CA GLU A 110 -0.29 26.33 0.74
C GLU A 110 0.86 27.03 0.01
#